data_AF-A0A2S5QWD7-F1
#
_entry.id   AF-A0A2S5QWD7-F1
#
_cell.length_a   1.000
_cell.length_b   1.000
_cell.length_c   1.000
_cell.angle_alpha   90.00
_cell.angle_beta   90.00
_cell.angle_gamma   90.00
#
_symmetry.space_group_name_H-M   'P 1'
#
loop_
_entity.id
_entity.type
_entity.pdbx_description
1 polymer ?
#
loop_
_entity_poly.entity_id
_entity_poly.type
_entity_poly.pdbx_seq_one_letter_code
_entity_poly.pdbx_strand_id
1 'polypeptide(L)'
;MKNFYLKFISGRLGLGVTFWIFGVLIALLLNFLNSRTSALWQIIVLTSVTFVHFVLIVIAVWNASKLYSGSQIWKWLARIIVILNVAKWLWYLPLLIATLMAGLGFPIHSSDFWELNWHKDICQPAEYLITPEKLVKRYQCSTSISKSGELVFVQCQDRGIARDYIFAKSEHDCEKNLTKLKDLRKGKK
;
A
#
# COMPACT_ATOMS: atom_id res chain seq x y z
N MET A 1 2.09 -18.17 -32.30
CA MET A 1 2.11 -17.76 -30.87
C MET A 1 1.12 -18.51 -29.98
N LYS A 2 -0.17 -18.67 -30.34
CA LYS A 2 -1.17 -19.39 -29.52
C LYS A 2 -0.70 -20.78 -29.02
N ASN A 3 -0.05 -21.57 -29.87
CA ASN A 3 0.47 -22.89 -29.51
C ASN A 3 1.58 -22.87 -28.45
N PHE A 4 2.35 -21.79 -28.34
CA PHE A 4 3.44 -21.70 -27.36
C PHE A 4 2.89 -21.44 -25.95
N TYR A 5 2.04 -20.42 -25.80
CA TYR A 5 1.41 -20.10 -24.50
C TYR A 5 0.58 -21.26 -23.98
N LEU A 6 -0.16 -21.96 -24.85
CA LEU A 6 -0.88 -23.18 -24.48
C LEU A 6 0.06 -24.30 -24.03
N LYS A 7 1.21 -24.50 -24.70
CA LYS A 7 2.23 -25.48 -24.27
C LYS A 7 2.88 -25.10 -22.92
N PHE A 8 3.12 -23.82 -22.69
CA PHE A 8 3.66 -23.30 -21.43
C PHE A 8 2.67 -23.51 -20.28
N ILE A 9 1.43 -23.03 -20.41
CA ILE A 9 0.39 -23.13 -19.37
C ILE A 9 0.02 -24.60 -19.10
N SER A 10 0.00 -25.45 -20.13
CA SER A 10 -0.23 -26.89 -19.96
C SER A 10 0.96 -27.64 -19.36
N GLY A 11 2.10 -26.98 -19.12
CA GLY A 11 3.29 -27.60 -18.52
C GLY A 11 4.07 -28.54 -19.45
N ARG A 12 3.74 -28.56 -20.75
CA ARG A 12 4.36 -29.45 -21.74
C ARG A 12 5.77 -29.03 -22.17
N LEU A 13 6.23 -27.86 -21.73
CA LEU A 13 7.63 -27.42 -21.94
C LEU A 13 8.62 -28.11 -20.99
N GLY A 14 8.13 -28.91 -20.04
CA GLY A 14 8.94 -29.60 -19.06
C GLY A 14 9.23 -28.73 -17.82
N LEU A 15 9.42 -29.41 -16.68
CA LEU A 15 9.55 -28.76 -15.38
C LEU A 15 10.79 -27.87 -15.31
N GLY A 16 11.94 -28.35 -15.80
CA GLY A 16 13.20 -27.61 -15.74
C GLY A 16 13.16 -26.29 -16.49
N VAL A 17 12.68 -26.29 -17.74
CA VAL A 17 12.57 -25.07 -18.56
C VAL A 17 11.56 -24.10 -17.96
N THR A 18 10.38 -24.61 -17.57
CA THR A 18 9.33 -23.79 -16.96
C THR A 18 9.83 -23.12 -15.68
N PHE A 19 10.50 -23.88 -14.81
CA PHE A 19 10.98 -23.36 -13.53
C PHE A 19 12.19 -22.42 -13.66
N TRP A 20 13.26 -22.84 -14.35
CA TRP A 20 14.51 -22.06 -14.40
C TRP A 20 14.43 -20.86 -15.33
N ILE A 21 13.92 -21.03 -16.54
CA ILE A 21 13.86 -19.94 -17.52
C ILE A 21 12.70 -19.01 -17.15
N PHE A 22 11.48 -19.55 -17.10
CA PHE A 22 10.31 -18.69 -16.95
C PHE A 22 10.03 -18.29 -15.49
N GLY A 23 10.39 -19.14 -14.53
CA GLY A 23 10.30 -18.80 -13.12
C GLY A 23 11.47 -17.93 -12.67
N VAL A 24 12.67 -18.51 -12.62
CA VAL A 24 13.82 -17.86 -11.98
C VAL A 24 14.39 -16.71 -12.83
N LEU A 25 14.73 -16.95 -14.10
CA LEU A 25 15.41 -15.95 -14.93
C LEU A 25 14.53 -14.73 -15.21
N ILE A 26 13.25 -14.92 -15.56
CA ILE A 26 12.33 -13.79 -15.76
C ILE A 26 12.07 -13.05 -14.44
N ALA A 27 11.93 -13.75 -13.30
CA ALA A 27 11.77 -13.08 -12.02
C ALA A 27 12.99 -12.24 -11.64
N LEU A 28 14.21 -12.72 -11.92
CA LEU A 28 15.44 -11.94 -11.73
C LEU A 28 15.44 -10.68 -12.60
N LEU A 29 15.04 -10.80 -13.87
CA LEU A 29 14.94 -9.67 -14.79
C LEU A 29 13.91 -8.64 -14.30
N LEU A 30 12.72 -9.09 -13.87
CA LEU A 30 11.67 -8.21 -13.35
C LEU A 30 12.12 -7.52 -12.05
N ASN A 31 12.80 -8.23 -11.15
CA ASN A 31 13.35 -7.64 -9.93
C ASN A 31 14.42 -6.58 -10.24
N PHE A 32 15.31 -6.87 -11.20
CA PHE A 32 16.31 -5.90 -11.65
C PHE A 32 15.66 -4.64 -12.22
N LEU A 33 14.66 -4.79 -13.09
CA LEU A 33 13.89 -3.65 -13.62
C LEU A 33 13.22 -2.86 -12.49
N ASN A 34 12.63 -3.54 -11.52
CA ASN A 34 11.93 -2.89 -10.40
C ASN A 34 12.90 -2.10 -9.50
N SER A 35 14.15 -2.54 -9.39
CA SER A 35 15.20 -1.79 -8.65
C SER A 35 15.63 -0.49 -9.34
N ARG A 36 15.35 -0.33 -10.64
CA ARG A 36 15.74 0.84 -11.44
C ARG A 36 14.60 1.84 -11.62
N THR A 37 13.36 1.44 -11.33
CA THR A 37 12.19 2.31 -11.45
C THR A 37 12.06 3.23 -10.25
N SER A 38 12.03 4.54 -10.49
CA SER A 38 11.80 5.57 -9.47
C SER A 38 10.45 6.27 -9.62
N ALA A 39 9.83 6.20 -10.80
CA ALA A 39 8.56 6.86 -11.07
C ALA A 39 7.37 5.96 -10.67
N LEU A 40 6.37 6.54 -9.98
CA LEU A 40 5.18 5.82 -9.52
C LEU A 40 4.43 5.09 -10.64
N TRP A 41 4.25 5.72 -11.80
CA TRP A 41 3.56 5.09 -12.93
C TRP A 41 4.31 3.86 -13.46
N GLN A 42 5.65 3.88 -13.45
CA GLN A 42 6.46 2.72 -13.86
C GLN A 42 6.31 1.57 -12.88
N ILE A 43 6.29 1.88 -11.58
CA ILE A 43 6.08 0.89 -10.52
C ILE A 43 4.72 0.22 -10.69
N ILE A 44 3.66 0.98 -10.96
CA ILE A 44 2.30 0.43 -11.17
C ILE A 44 2.26 -0.51 -12.37
N VAL A 45 2.79 -0.09 -13.52
CA VAL A 45 2.82 -0.90 -14.75
C VAL A 45 3.64 -2.17 -14.55
N LEU A 46 4.85 -2.05 -13.99
CA LEU A 46 5.74 -3.19 -13.79
C LEU A 46 5.20 -4.18 -12.75
N THR A 47 4.58 -3.68 -11.68
CA THR A 47 3.90 -4.52 -10.68
C THR A 47 2.76 -5.30 -11.32
N SER A 48 1.97 -4.68 -12.20
CA SER A 48 0.87 -5.33 -12.92
C SER A 48 1.38 -6.45 -13.83
N VAL A 49 2.44 -6.19 -14.61
CA VAL A 49 3.09 -7.20 -15.47
C VAL A 49 3.65 -8.36 -14.63
N THR A 50 4.30 -8.05 -13.51
CA THR A 50 4.88 -9.05 -12.61
C THR A 50 3.80 -9.94 -12.00
N PHE A 51 2.66 -9.38 -11.62
CA PHE A 51 1.54 -10.12 -11.07
C PHE A 51 0.94 -11.09 -12.10
N VAL A 52 0.70 -10.64 -13.33
CA VAL A 52 0.20 -11.50 -14.42
C VAL A 52 1.18 -12.64 -14.70
N HIS A 53 2.47 -12.34 -14.80
CA HIS A 53 3.52 -13.35 -14.97
C HIS A 53 3.54 -14.36 -13.83
N PHE A 54 3.38 -13.88 -12.59
CA PHE A 54 3.33 -14.72 -11.40
C PHE A 54 2.17 -15.73 -11.44
N VAL A 55 0.96 -15.29 -11.80
CA VAL A 55 -0.19 -16.20 -11.93
C VAL A 55 0.07 -17.26 -13.02
N LEU A 56 0.61 -16.84 -14.16
CA LEU A 56 0.91 -17.75 -15.27
C LEU A 56 1.96 -18.80 -14.88
N ILE A 57 3.03 -18.39 -14.19
CA ILE A 57 4.09 -19.33 -13.80
C ILE A 57 3.63 -20.31 -12.74
N VAL A 58 2.79 -19.89 -11.78
CA VAL A 58 2.21 -20.78 -10.77
C VAL A 58 1.43 -21.91 -11.44
N ILE A 59 0.55 -21.56 -12.39
CA ILE A 59 -0.24 -22.55 -13.14
C ILE A 59 0.67 -23.45 -13.98
N ALA A 60 1.61 -22.87 -14.72
CA ALA A 60 2.52 -23.61 -15.60
C ALA A 60 3.39 -24.60 -14.82
N VAL A 61 4.01 -24.18 -13.71
CA VAL A 61 4.84 -25.05 -12.86
C VAL A 61 4.00 -26.12 -12.19
N TRP A 62 2.80 -25.78 -11.71
CA TRP A 62 1.90 -26.77 -11.12
C TRP A 62 1.54 -27.87 -12.12
N ASN A 63 1.17 -27.50 -13.35
CA ASN A 63 0.86 -28.44 -14.43
C ASN A 63 2.09 -29.24 -14.87
N ALA A 64 3.24 -28.58 -15.05
CA ALA A 64 4.50 -29.24 -15.40
C ALA A 64 4.92 -30.27 -14.33
N SER A 65 4.70 -29.97 -13.05
CA SER A 65 4.99 -30.90 -11.95
C SER A 65 4.12 -32.17 -12.03
N LYS A 66 2.87 -32.06 -12.50
CA LYS A 66 1.98 -33.22 -12.65
C LYS A 66 2.48 -34.15 -13.77
N LEU A 67 2.92 -33.56 -14.88
CA LEU A 67 3.40 -34.28 -16.07
C LEU A 67 4.86 -34.76 -15.96
N TYR A 68 5.61 -34.32 -14.94
CA TYR A 68 7.01 -34.67 -14.78
C TYR A 68 7.18 -36.16 -14.44
N SER A 69 7.84 -36.90 -15.33
CA SER A 69 8.14 -38.34 -15.21
C SER A 69 9.53 -38.64 -14.63
N GLY A 70 10.34 -37.62 -14.36
CA GLY A 70 11.67 -37.76 -13.75
C GLY A 70 11.63 -38.00 -12.24
N SER A 71 12.74 -37.71 -11.55
CA SER A 71 12.85 -37.90 -10.10
C SER A 71 11.75 -37.17 -9.31
N GLN A 72 11.09 -37.89 -8.39
CA GLN A 72 10.00 -37.37 -7.56
C GLN A 72 10.45 -36.21 -6.66
N ILE A 73 11.74 -36.13 -6.30
CA ILE A 73 12.29 -35.06 -5.45
C ILE A 73 12.10 -33.71 -6.13
N TRP A 74 12.42 -33.61 -7.42
CA TRP A 74 12.29 -32.37 -8.19
C TRP A 74 10.85 -31.89 -8.31
N LYS A 75 9.91 -32.84 -8.45
CA LYS A 75 8.48 -32.55 -8.49
C LYS A 75 7.99 -31.94 -7.19
N TRP A 76 8.39 -32.50 -6.05
CA TRP A 76 8.04 -31.97 -4.73
C TRP A 76 8.69 -30.62 -4.46
N LEU A 77 9.98 -30.47 -4.78
CA LEU A 77 10.70 -29.22 -4.60
C LEU A 77 10.02 -28.06 -5.34
N ALA A 78 9.68 -28.26 -6.62
CA ALA A 78 9.00 -27.24 -7.43
C ALA A 78 7.64 -26.84 -6.82
N ARG A 79 6.86 -27.80 -6.31
CA ARG A 79 5.57 -27.53 -5.66
C ARG A 79 5.72 -26.74 -4.37
N ILE A 80 6.67 -27.11 -3.52
CA ILE A 80 6.94 -26.40 -2.26
C ILE A 80 7.33 -24.94 -2.56
N ILE A 81 8.22 -24.72 -3.53
CA ILE A 81 8.63 -23.37 -3.92
C ILE A 81 7.44 -22.56 -4.45
N VAL A 82 6.57 -23.16 -5.27
CA VAL A 82 5.34 -22.48 -5.73
C VAL A 82 4.44 -22.10 -4.55
N ILE A 83 4.21 -23.00 -3.61
CA ILE A 83 3.38 -22.74 -2.42
C ILE A 83 3.97 -21.61 -1.58
N LEU A 84 5.28 -21.65 -1.32
CA LEU A 84 5.98 -20.58 -0.57
C LEU A 84 5.87 -19.23 -1.27
N ASN A 85 6.01 -19.19 -2.61
CA ASN A 85 5.84 -17.94 -3.35
C ASN A 85 4.41 -17.42 -3.30
N VAL A 86 3.39 -18.29 -3.41
CA VAL A 86 1.99 -17.89 -3.28
C VAL A 86 1.71 -17.34 -1.88
N ALA A 87 2.20 -18.01 -0.83
CA ALA A 87 2.08 -17.54 0.55
C ALA A 87 2.76 -16.17 0.75
N LYS A 88 3.96 -16.00 0.19
CA LYS A 88 4.69 -14.72 0.19
C LYS A 88 3.86 -13.61 -0.47
N TRP A 89 3.28 -13.86 -1.64
CA TRP A 89 2.45 -12.87 -2.34
C TRP A 89 1.18 -12.52 -1.56
N LEU A 90 0.51 -13.52 -0.98
CA LEU A 90 -0.64 -13.32 -0.10
C LEU A 90 -0.30 -12.42 1.09
N TRP A 91 0.89 -12.60 1.68
CA TRP A 91 1.35 -11.75 2.78
C TRP A 91 1.56 -10.28 2.38
N TYR A 92 2.05 -10.02 1.17
CA TYR A 92 2.26 -8.65 0.67
C TYR A 92 1.01 -8.00 0.07
N LEU A 93 -0.05 -8.77 -0.16
CA LEU A 93 -1.27 -8.30 -0.82
C LEU A 93 -1.96 -7.13 -0.08
N PRO A 94 -2.10 -7.13 1.27
CA PRO A 94 -2.67 -5.99 2.00
C PRO A 94 -1.85 -4.70 1.83
N LEU A 95 -0.52 -4.80 1.84
CA LEU A 95 0.37 -3.66 1.64
C LEU A 95 0.23 -3.09 0.22
N LEU A 96 0.08 -3.96 -0.77
CA LEU A 96 -0.12 -3.57 -2.16
C LEU A 96 -1.49 -2.90 -2.36
N ILE A 97 -2.54 -3.40 -1.70
CA ILE A 97 -3.86 -2.73 -1.70
C ILE A 97 -3.76 -1.34 -1.06
N ALA A 98 -3.12 -1.22 0.10
CA ALA A 98 -2.97 0.06 0.79
C ALA A 98 -2.21 1.10 -0.06
N THR A 99 -1.15 0.68 -0.78
CA THR A 99 -0.40 1.57 -1.66
C THR A 99 -1.18 1.98 -2.91
N LEU A 100 -1.96 1.06 -3.50
CA LEU A 100 -2.87 1.39 -4.60
C LEU A 100 -3.97 2.36 -4.16
N MET A 101 -4.56 2.14 -2.98
CA MET A 101 -5.57 3.05 -2.44
C MET A 101 -4.99 4.46 -2.22
N ALA A 102 -3.80 4.57 -1.64
CA ALA A 102 -3.11 5.85 -1.51
C ALA A 102 -2.84 6.52 -2.86
N GLY A 103 -2.42 5.75 -3.86
CA GLY A 103 -2.14 6.24 -5.21
C GLY A 103 -3.38 6.73 -5.95
N LEU A 104 -4.55 6.17 -5.66
CA LEU A 104 -5.85 6.61 -6.18
C LEU A 104 -6.45 7.80 -5.41
N GLY A 105 -5.73 8.32 -4.41
CA GLY A 105 -6.18 9.44 -3.60
C GLY A 105 -7.22 9.07 -2.55
N PHE A 106 -7.36 7.78 -2.19
CA PHE A 106 -8.13 7.42 -1.01
C PHE A 106 -7.37 7.86 0.23
N PRO A 107 -7.98 8.66 1.11
CA PRO A 107 -7.34 9.11 2.34
C PRO A 107 -7.05 7.92 3.24
N ILE A 108 -5.78 7.63 3.50
CA ILE A 108 -5.40 6.71 4.57
C ILE A 108 -5.58 7.49 5.87
N HIS A 109 -6.54 7.09 6.70
CA HIS A 109 -6.77 7.74 7.99
C HIS A 109 -5.84 7.19 9.07
N SER A 110 -5.35 8.07 9.94
CA SER A 110 -4.63 7.74 11.16
C SER A 110 -5.61 7.31 12.25
N SER A 111 -5.26 6.28 13.01
CA SER A 111 -6.00 5.86 14.21
C SER A 111 -5.77 6.78 15.41
N ASP A 112 -4.69 7.57 15.39
CA ASP A 112 -4.14 8.19 16.60
C ASP A 112 -4.57 9.66 16.72
N PHE A 113 -5.04 10.25 15.63
CA PHE A 113 -5.40 11.65 15.57
C PHE A 113 -6.71 11.85 14.79
N TRP A 114 -7.53 12.77 15.30
CA TRP A 114 -8.73 13.27 14.67
C TRP A 114 -8.52 14.74 14.31
N GLU A 115 -8.82 15.12 13.07
CA GLU A 115 -8.76 16.49 12.62
C GLU A 115 -10.07 17.20 12.95
N LEU A 116 -9.98 18.33 13.65
CA LEU A 116 -11.08 19.22 13.94
C LEU A 116 -11.10 20.34 12.89
N ASN A 117 -12.04 20.27 11.96
CA ASN A 117 -12.24 21.31 10.96
C ASN A 117 -13.32 22.28 11.41
N TRP A 118 -12.91 23.37 12.05
CA TRP A 118 -13.82 24.38 12.61
C TRP A 118 -14.59 25.21 11.55
N HIS A 119 -14.12 25.23 10.30
CA HIS A 119 -14.81 25.90 9.19
C HIS A 119 -15.94 25.05 8.65
N LYS A 120 -15.73 23.74 8.56
CA LYS A 120 -16.73 22.78 8.05
C LYS A 120 -17.61 22.21 9.17
N ASP A 121 -17.28 22.50 10.42
CA ASP A 121 -17.98 21.99 11.60
C ASP A 121 -18.01 20.45 11.67
N ILE A 122 -16.91 19.81 11.24
CA ILE A 122 -16.73 18.35 11.13
C ILE A 122 -15.51 17.91 11.95
N CYS A 123 -15.67 16.77 12.63
CA CYS A 123 -14.59 15.96 13.17
C CYS A 123 -14.42 14.72 12.30
N GLN A 124 -13.21 14.51 11.80
CA GLN A 124 -12.90 13.37 10.93
C GLN A 124 -11.54 12.78 11.31
N PRO A 125 -11.30 11.48 11.10
CA PRO A 125 -10.01 10.91 11.41
C PRO A 125 -8.95 11.54 10.51
N ALA A 126 -7.83 11.97 11.10
CA ALA A 126 -6.81 12.74 10.39
C ALA A 126 -6.19 11.88 9.27
N GLU A 127 -5.95 12.45 8.10
CA GLU A 127 -5.19 11.73 7.07
C GLU A 127 -3.76 11.45 7.58
N TYR A 128 -3.23 10.25 7.34
CA TYR A 128 -1.92 9.81 7.79
C TYR A 128 -0.81 10.79 7.40
N LEU A 129 -0.89 11.36 6.19
CA LEU A 129 0.06 12.36 5.68
C LEU A 129 -0.12 13.76 6.29
N ILE A 130 -1.25 14.01 6.95
CA ILE A 130 -1.64 15.27 7.59
C ILE A 130 -1.62 15.11 9.13
N THR A 131 -0.93 14.11 9.67
CA THR A 131 -0.73 14.00 11.12
C THR A 131 0.29 15.04 11.62
N PRO A 132 0.21 15.47 12.90
CA PRO A 132 1.13 16.48 13.46
C PRO A 132 2.61 16.16 13.20
N GLU A 133 3.01 14.91 13.43
CA GLU A 133 4.40 14.46 13.24
C GLU A 133 4.86 14.53 11.78
N LYS A 134 3.98 14.11 10.85
CA LYS A 134 4.31 14.12 9.41
C LYS A 134 4.32 15.54 8.86
N LEU A 135 3.44 16.41 9.33
CA LEU A 135 3.40 17.82 8.96
C LEU A 135 4.69 18.53 9.36
N VAL A 136 5.12 18.41 10.63
CA VAL A 136 6.38 19.00 11.12
C VAL A 136 7.60 18.47 10.37
N LYS A 137 7.58 17.19 9.98
CA LYS A 137 8.68 16.59 9.22
C LYS A 137 8.72 17.05 7.76
N ARG A 138 7.56 17.29 7.15
CA ARG A 138 7.43 17.61 5.72
C ARG A 138 7.50 19.12 5.44
N TYR A 139 7.01 19.93 6.37
CA TYR A 139 6.88 21.38 6.23
C TYR A 139 7.47 22.10 7.45
N GLN A 140 7.79 23.39 7.31
CA GLN A 140 8.21 24.23 8.43
C GLN A 140 6.99 24.59 9.29
N CYS A 141 6.54 23.64 10.12
CA CYS A 141 5.40 23.84 11.02
C CYS A 141 5.85 24.01 12.47
N SER A 142 5.12 24.84 13.22
CA SER A 142 5.18 24.91 14.68
C SER A 142 4.03 24.09 15.29
N THR A 143 4.28 23.46 16.43
CA THR A 143 3.27 22.72 17.18
C THR A 143 3.08 23.32 18.56
N SER A 144 1.84 23.38 19.02
CA SER A 144 1.50 23.77 20.38
C SER A 144 0.38 22.87 20.90
N ILE A 145 0.35 22.64 22.21
CA ILE A 145 -0.60 21.74 22.86
C ILE A 145 -1.50 22.59 23.75
N SER A 146 -2.81 22.31 23.73
CA SER A 146 -3.78 22.93 24.63
C SER A 146 -3.36 22.71 26.09
N LYS A 147 -3.73 23.65 26.97
CA LYS A 147 -3.52 23.51 28.41
C LYS A 147 -4.15 22.24 29.00
N SER A 148 -5.24 21.75 28.40
CA SER A 148 -5.89 20.49 28.79
C SER A 148 -5.19 19.24 28.23
N GLY A 149 -4.23 19.38 27.31
CA GLY A 149 -3.62 18.26 26.59
C GLY A 149 -4.52 17.58 25.56
N GLU A 150 -5.79 18.01 25.45
CA GLU A 150 -6.81 17.39 24.60
C GLU A 150 -6.64 17.74 23.11
N LEU A 151 -6.10 18.94 22.81
CA LEU A 151 -5.93 19.45 21.44
C LEU A 151 -4.46 19.74 21.13
N VAL A 152 -4.07 19.43 19.90
CA VAL A 152 -2.77 19.74 19.30
C VAL A 152 -2.99 20.70 18.15
N PHE A 153 -2.42 21.89 18.24
CA PHE A 153 -2.45 22.90 17.20
C PHE A 153 -1.16 22.82 16.39
N VAL A 154 -1.30 22.76 15.07
CA VAL A 154 -0.17 22.71 14.14
C VAL A 154 -0.34 23.84 13.15
N GLN A 155 0.61 24.77 13.15
CA GLN A 155 0.62 25.91 12.24
C GLN A 155 1.74 25.72 11.24
N CYS A 156 1.38 25.61 9.97
CA CYS A 156 2.30 25.34 8.87
C CYS A 156 2.35 26.51 7.90
N GLN A 157 3.55 26.80 7.37
CA GLN A 157 3.72 27.73 6.26
C GLN A 157 3.98 26.93 4.97
N ASP A 158 2.99 26.87 4.08
CA ASP A 158 3.08 26.15 2.81
C ASP A 158 2.98 27.15 1.64
N ARG A 159 4.07 27.31 0.88
CA ARG A 159 4.16 28.23 -0.28
C ARG A 159 3.70 29.67 0.02
N GLY A 160 4.00 30.17 1.21
CA GLY A 160 3.62 31.51 1.65
C GLY A 160 2.21 31.65 2.22
N ILE A 161 1.42 30.57 2.26
CA ILE A 161 0.10 30.53 2.89
C ILE A 161 0.21 29.88 4.26
N ALA A 162 -0.25 30.58 5.29
CA ALA A 162 -0.39 30.01 6.63
C ALA A 162 -1.60 29.07 6.68
N ARG A 163 -1.38 27.83 7.11
CA ARG A 163 -2.43 26.82 7.34
C ARG A 163 -2.39 26.37 8.78
N ASP A 164 -3.52 26.49 9.44
CA ASP A 164 -3.70 26.06 10.82
C ASP A 164 -4.52 24.77 10.86
N TYR A 165 -3.96 23.76 11.50
CA TYR A 165 -4.59 22.47 11.72
C TYR A 165 -4.79 22.25 13.21
N ILE A 166 -5.95 21.68 13.57
CA ILE A 166 -6.30 21.36 14.96
C ILE A 166 -6.57 19.87 15.01
N PHE A 167 -5.87 19.17 15.89
CA PHE A 167 -6.01 17.73 16.09
C PHE A 167 -6.44 17.41 17.51
N ALA A 168 -7.20 16.34 17.67
CA ALA A 168 -7.51 15.70 18.95
C ALA A 168 -6.94 14.28 18.96
N LYS A 169 -6.60 13.77 20.15
CA LYS A 169 -6.09 12.39 20.30
C LYS A 169 -7.20 11.33 20.31
N SER A 170 -8.45 11.74 20.47
CA SER A 170 -9.61 10.86 20.46
C SER A 170 -10.78 11.51 19.73
N GLU A 171 -11.67 10.68 19.18
CA GLU A 171 -12.94 11.11 18.57
C GLU A 171 -13.79 11.91 19.57
N HIS A 172 -13.90 11.38 20.80
CA HIS A 172 -14.65 12.01 21.88
C HIS A 172 -14.14 13.43 22.20
N ASP A 173 -12.83 13.62 22.29
CA ASP A 173 -12.24 14.94 22.53
C ASP A 173 -12.47 15.88 21.34
N CYS A 174 -12.44 15.36 20.12
CA CYS A 174 -12.75 16.14 18.92
C CYS A 174 -14.19 16.66 18.98
N GLU A 175 -15.16 15.77 19.15
CA GLU A 175 -16.59 16.12 19.15
C GLU A 175 -16.98 17.04 20.31
N LYS A 176 -16.42 16.78 21.50
CA LYS A 176 -16.59 17.64 22.69
C LYS A 176 -16.13 19.07 22.41
N ASN A 177 -14.94 19.23 21.83
CA ASN A 177 -14.41 20.56 21.53
C ASN A 177 -15.14 21.22 20.36
N LEU A 178 -15.56 20.45 19.35
CA LEU A 178 -16.37 20.94 18.24
C LEU A 178 -17.71 21.50 18.73
N THR A 179 -18.37 20.80 19.65
CA THR A 179 -19.64 21.23 20.26
C THR A 179 -19.46 22.52 21.05
N LYS A 180 -18.42 22.59 21.88
CA LYS A 180 -18.07 23.81 22.63
C LYS A 180 -17.83 25.01 21.72
N LEU A 181 -17.16 24.81 20.58
CA LEU A 181 -16.95 25.88 19.58
C LEU A 181 -18.24 26.31 18.91
N LYS A 182 -19.15 25.38 18.60
CA LYS A 182 -20.48 25.68 18.05
C LYS A 182 -21.31 26.53 19.01
N ASP A 183 -21.31 26.19 20.30
CA ASP A 183 -22.07 26.93 21.32
C ASP A 183 -21.53 28.35 21.52
N LEU A 184 -20.21 28.51 21.56
CA LEU A 184 -19.56 29.83 21.63
C LEU A 184 -19.89 30.71 20.42
N ARG A 185 -20.06 30.11 19.23
CA ARG A 185 -20.43 30.83 18.01
C ARG A 185 -21.90 31.25 18.02
N LYS A 186 -22.78 30.41 18.58
CA LYS A 186 -24.21 30.73 18.75
C LYS A 186 -24.45 31.82 19.79
N GLY A 187 -23.73 31.82 20.90
CA GLY A 187 -23.86 32.83 21.95
C GLY A 187 -23.27 34.21 21.60
N LYS A 188 -22.56 34.33 20.48
CA LYS A 188 -22.01 35.61 19.96
C LYS A 188 -22.87 36.26 18.86
N LYS A 189 -23.91 35.59 18.38
CA LYS A 189 -24.89 36.14 17.43
C LYS A 189 -26.07 36.73 18.19
#